data_AF-A0A450WAL4-F1
#
_entry.id   AF-A0A450WAL4-F1
#
_cell.length_a   1.000
_cell.length_b   1.000
_cell.length_c   1.000
_cell.angle_alpha   90.00
_cell.angle_beta   90.00
_cell.angle_gamma   90.00
#
_symmetry.space_group_name_H-M   'P 1'
#
loop_
_entity.id
_entity.type
_entity.pdbx_description
1 polymer ?
#
loop_
_entity_poly.entity_id
_entity_poly.type
_entity_poly.pdbx_seq_one_letter_code
_entity_poly.pdbx_strand_id
1 'polypeptide(L)'
;MSNPSAQLSTTSEPANGSESPVDFIMSMSTNLADIVNIPELIMGIISLIIALIGVIFTVKNYRQNQKKEKDGVPQPAYSQTDSPRAKPRAGAVIHTPPPVKEFQRIALLYKRHAEPDETLLRLLEEQLTAAGHSVFIDRHLTIGVEWARQIDREIHQADAVIPLLSEKSAHSEMLLSELEIARQAAREQNGRPRILPLRIRDEGPLPNELSSIVGRLQYSLWHGPKDDTRVVHELLDSLANPSDPNERPVELEMIGGAVPLNARFYVVRPTDRAFQDAVARRDTVVLIKGARQMGKTSLLVRGVHQARESGVRAVLTDFQKLTARELDDLTCFYIALGNMLADQLRIDVYPKDTWEDRRSPNANFEHWLRQEVLEKSDKPLLWAIDEADRLFDRDFGSEVFGLFRAWHNDRALDPDGPWSRLTLAIAYATEAHLFIQDPNQSPFNIGTHITLSDFTRHQTADLNQRHGAPLREGAELLGFYRLLGGQPYLVRRGLNVLVEQRPSLDEFTARAVQDDGPFGDHLRRMLMMLSRDAGLYDIVRGLLQEQPCPDFASFYRLRSAGVVAGESMEESHLRCELYTLYLQKHLL
;
A
#
# COMPACT_ATOMS: atom_id res chain seq x y z
N MET A 1 13.38 82.13 -3.70
CA MET A 1 12.99 80.78 -3.23
C MET A 1 12.92 79.88 -4.44
N SER A 2 13.63 78.75 -4.37
CA SER A 2 14.00 77.75 -5.37
C SER A 2 13.31 77.74 -6.75
N ASN A 3 14.14 78.06 -7.74
CA ASN A 3 14.11 77.82 -9.20
C ASN A 3 14.28 76.31 -9.53
N PRO A 4 14.30 75.85 -10.81
CA PRO A 4 13.77 76.41 -12.09
C PRO A 4 13.03 75.36 -12.98
N SER A 5 12.12 75.75 -13.90
CA SER A 5 12.29 76.03 -15.36
C SER A 5 12.83 74.84 -16.18
N ALA A 6 12.05 74.18 -17.06
CA ALA A 6 11.45 74.60 -18.35
C ALA A 6 12.42 74.59 -19.56
N GLN A 7 12.14 73.65 -20.49
CA GLN A 7 12.26 73.68 -21.98
C GLN A 7 13.68 73.81 -22.60
N LEU A 8 14.05 73.18 -23.73
CA LEU A 8 13.32 72.90 -24.98
C LEU A 8 14.10 71.87 -25.87
N SER A 9 13.39 71.36 -26.89
CA SER A 9 13.84 70.98 -28.26
C SER A 9 14.35 69.56 -28.62
N THR A 10 13.41 68.77 -29.17
CA THR A 10 13.38 68.09 -30.50
C THR A 10 14.57 67.26 -31.02
N THR A 11 14.37 65.97 -31.34
CA THR A 11 14.09 65.43 -32.69
C THR A 11 14.20 63.87 -32.78
N SER A 12 13.40 63.31 -33.70
CA SER A 12 13.48 61.99 -34.39
C SER A 12 12.95 60.70 -33.74
N GLU A 13 11.78 60.28 -34.26
CA GLU A 13 11.27 58.90 -34.36
C GLU A 13 12.24 57.95 -35.12
N PRO A 14 12.11 56.62 -34.93
CA PRO A 14 11.30 55.85 -35.87
C PRO A 14 10.27 54.90 -35.23
N ALA A 15 9.06 54.98 -35.76
CA ALA A 15 8.16 53.92 -36.22
C ALA A 15 8.11 52.53 -35.52
N ASN A 16 6.95 52.30 -34.89
CA ASN A 16 6.06 51.13 -34.98
C ASN A 16 6.61 49.81 -35.57
N GLY A 17 6.51 48.76 -34.75
CA GLY A 17 6.50 47.37 -35.16
C GLY A 17 5.87 46.52 -34.07
N SER A 18 4.55 46.63 -33.90
CA SER A 18 3.76 45.65 -33.16
C SER A 18 3.83 44.33 -33.90
N GLU A 19 4.67 43.41 -33.43
CA GLU A 19 4.64 42.02 -33.92
C GLU A 19 3.24 41.46 -33.66
N SER A 20 2.58 41.13 -34.76
CA SER A 20 1.32 40.42 -34.77
C SER A 20 1.52 39.04 -34.12
N PRO A 21 0.60 38.56 -33.27
CA PRO A 21 0.63 37.19 -32.74
C PRO A 21 0.75 36.11 -33.83
N VAL A 22 0.42 36.45 -35.08
CA VAL A 22 0.54 35.57 -36.25
C VAL A 22 2.00 35.34 -36.68
N ASP A 23 2.88 36.34 -36.53
CA ASP A 23 4.29 36.23 -36.94
C ASP A 23 5.12 35.44 -35.92
N PHE A 24 4.79 35.54 -34.62
CA PHE A 24 5.37 34.68 -33.59
C PHE A 24 4.96 33.20 -33.77
N ILE A 25 3.71 32.95 -34.16
CA ILE A 25 3.19 31.60 -34.46
C ILE A 25 3.82 31.03 -35.75
N MET A 26 4.08 31.85 -36.77
CA MET A 26 4.79 31.42 -37.98
C MET A 26 6.26 31.06 -37.70
N SER A 27 6.95 31.76 -36.78
CA SER A 27 8.35 31.48 -36.41
C SER A 27 8.54 30.21 -35.56
N MET A 28 7.50 29.77 -34.83
CA MET A 28 7.50 28.47 -34.15
C MET A 28 7.11 27.31 -35.07
N SER A 29 6.49 27.57 -36.23
CA SER A 29 6.07 26.50 -37.15
C SER A 29 7.21 25.90 -37.98
N THR A 30 8.37 26.56 -38.04
CA THR A 30 9.56 26.06 -38.77
C THR A 30 10.53 25.25 -37.91
N ASN A 31 10.24 25.04 -36.61
CA ASN A 31 11.05 24.19 -35.71
C ASN A 31 10.26 23.07 -35.01
N LEU A 32 9.02 22.80 -35.46
CA LEU A 32 8.19 21.70 -34.95
C LEU A 32 7.99 20.55 -35.96
N ALA A 33 8.47 20.71 -37.20
CA ALA A 33 8.44 19.65 -38.21
C ALA A 33 9.53 18.57 -38.01
N ASP A 34 10.51 18.82 -37.14
CA ASP A 34 11.64 17.90 -36.87
C ASP A 34 11.55 17.15 -35.52
N ILE A 35 10.43 17.27 -34.78
CA ILE A 35 10.29 16.65 -33.43
C ILE A 35 9.08 15.71 -33.31
N VAL A 36 8.21 15.59 -34.33
CA VAL A 36 7.06 14.66 -34.26
C VAL A 36 6.93 13.90 -35.57
N ASN A 37 7.16 12.58 -35.52
CA ASN A 37 6.90 11.67 -36.64
C ASN A 37 5.37 11.58 -36.83
N ILE A 38 4.80 12.43 -37.70
CA ILE A 38 3.35 12.55 -37.97
C ILE A 38 2.65 11.19 -38.22
N PRO A 39 3.28 10.17 -38.85
CA PRO A 39 2.69 8.83 -38.94
C PRO A 39 2.48 8.13 -37.58
N GLU A 40 3.38 8.30 -36.61
CA GLU A 40 3.27 7.65 -35.29
C GLU A 40 2.20 8.30 -34.41
N LEU A 41 2.04 9.62 -34.50
CA LEU A 41 0.97 10.33 -33.80
C LEU A 41 -0.41 9.93 -34.35
N ILE A 42 -0.52 9.81 -35.68
CA ILE A 42 -1.75 9.36 -36.34
C ILE A 42 -2.06 7.90 -35.97
N MET A 43 -1.04 7.02 -35.92
CA MET A 43 -1.20 5.64 -35.47
C MET A 43 -1.58 5.55 -33.98
N GLY A 44 -1.02 6.41 -33.12
CA GLY A 44 -1.37 6.50 -31.70
C GLY A 44 -2.83 6.94 -31.48
N ILE A 45 -3.30 7.94 -32.24
CA ILE A 45 -4.69 8.41 -32.20
C ILE A 45 -5.65 7.32 -32.73
N ILE A 46 -5.29 6.62 -33.81
CA ILE A 46 -6.10 5.50 -34.34
C ILE A 46 -6.18 4.35 -33.32
N SER A 47 -5.08 4.00 -32.66
CA SER A 47 -5.07 2.98 -31.59
C SER A 47 -5.94 3.38 -30.39
N LEU A 48 -5.91 4.65 -29.99
CA LEU A 48 -6.76 5.16 -28.90
C LEU A 48 -8.25 5.13 -29.28
N ILE A 49 -8.58 5.47 -30.52
CA ILE A 49 -9.96 5.40 -31.03
C ILE A 49 -10.45 3.95 -31.11
N ILE A 50 -9.61 3.01 -31.55
CA ILE A 50 -9.95 1.57 -31.58
C ILE A 50 -10.18 1.03 -30.16
N ALA A 51 -9.33 1.42 -29.19
CA ALA A 51 -9.51 1.05 -27.79
C ALA A 51 -10.82 1.61 -27.21
N LEU A 52 -11.15 2.87 -27.52
CA LEU A 52 -12.39 3.50 -27.06
C LEU A 52 -13.64 2.84 -27.66
N ILE A 53 -13.61 2.47 -28.95
CA ILE A 53 -14.68 1.73 -29.62
C ILE A 53 -14.85 0.33 -29.00
N GLY A 54 -13.75 -0.34 -28.65
CA GLY A 54 -13.77 -1.63 -27.95
C GLY A 54 -14.46 -1.55 -26.58
N VAL A 55 -14.13 -0.54 -25.77
CA VAL A 55 -14.77 -0.32 -24.47
C VAL A 55 -16.27 -0.03 -24.62
N ILE A 56 -16.67 0.80 -25.58
CA ILE A 56 -18.08 1.10 -25.85
C ILE A 56 -18.84 -0.16 -26.28
N PHE A 57 -18.24 -1.02 -27.10
CA PHE A 57 -18.86 -2.26 -27.54
C PHE A 57 -19.02 -3.28 -26.39
N THR A 58 -18.01 -3.42 -25.54
CA THR A 58 -18.04 -4.28 -24.34
C THR A 58 -19.12 -3.85 -23.36
N VAL A 59 -19.24 -2.54 -23.09
CA VAL A 59 -20.29 -1.99 -22.20
C VAL A 59 -21.69 -2.19 -22.80
N LYS A 60 -21.84 -2.11 -24.12
CA LYS A 60 -23.12 -2.30 -24.81
C LYS A 60 -23.55 -3.78 -24.82
N ASN A 61 -22.61 -4.71 -25.02
CA ASN A 61 -22.86 -6.16 -24.94
C ASN A 61 -23.18 -6.60 -23.51
N TYR A 62 -22.49 -6.04 -22.51
CA TYR A 62 -22.79 -6.30 -21.09
C TYR A 62 -24.23 -5.90 -20.72
N ARG A 63 -24.69 -4.73 -21.18
CA ARG A 63 -26.08 -4.29 -20.97
C ARG A 63 -27.13 -5.11 -21.74
N GLN A 64 -26.79 -5.70 -22.88
CA GLN A 64 -27.70 -6.58 -23.61
C GLN A 64 -27.81 -7.98 -22.99
N ASN A 65 -26.73 -8.54 -22.44
CA ASN A 65 -26.75 -9.84 -21.78
C ASN A 65 -27.52 -9.80 -20.44
N GLN A 66 -27.37 -8.73 -19.66
CA GLN A 66 -28.16 -8.48 -18.43
C GLN A 66 -29.68 -8.37 -18.69
N LYS A 67 -30.09 -8.02 -19.92
CA LYS A 67 -31.51 -7.91 -20.30
C LYS A 67 -32.10 -9.23 -20.79
N LYS A 68 -31.27 -10.20 -21.21
CA LYS A 68 -31.72 -11.54 -21.63
C LYS A 68 -31.84 -12.53 -20.48
N GLU A 69 -31.10 -12.34 -19.37
CA GLU A 69 -31.19 -13.21 -18.18
C GLU A 69 -32.40 -12.92 -17.27
N LYS A 70 -33.09 -11.79 -17.45
CA LYS A 70 -34.28 -11.43 -16.63
C LYS A 70 -35.62 -11.97 -17.12
N ASP A 71 -35.70 -12.48 -18.36
CA ASP A 71 -36.99 -12.82 -18.99
C ASP A 71 -37.19 -14.34 -19.25
N GLY A 72 -36.47 -15.24 -18.58
CA GLY A 72 -36.57 -16.68 -18.87
C GLY A 72 -36.24 -17.63 -17.73
N VAL A 73 -37.11 -17.73 -16.71
CA VAL A 73 -37.10 -18.87 -15.78
C VAL A 73 -38.55 -19.30 -15.47
N PRO A 74 -38.99 -20.52 -15.83
CA PRO A 74 -40.19 -21.13 -15.28
C PRO A 74 -39.88 -21.86 -13.95
N GLN A 75 -40.73 -21.67 -12.96
CA GLN A 75 -40.71 -22.36 -11.65
C GLN A 75 -41.12 -23.85 -11.77
N PRO A 76 -40.48 -24.80 -11.05
CA PRO A 76 -41.04 -26.13 -10.87
C PRO A 76 -41.85 -26.26 -9.56
N ALA A 77 -42.96 -26.97 -9.67
CA ALA A 77 -43.92 -27.27 -8.61
C ALA A 77 -43.41 -28.33 -7.62
N TYR A 78 -43.80 -28.17 -6.35
CA TYR A 78 -43.59 -29.13 -5.27
C TYR A 78 -44.65 -30.24 -5.30
N SER A 79 -44.23 -31.50 -5.18
CA SER A 79 -45.08 -32.61 -4.74
C SER A 79 -44.40 -33.40 -3.63
N GLN A 80 -45.16 -33.60 -2.54
CA GLN A 80 -44.82 -34.36 -1.34
C GLN A 80 -44.86 -35.87 -1.59
N THR A 81 -43.94 -36.62 -0.97
CA THR A 81 -44.21 -37.97 -0.42
C THR A 81 -43.28 -38.26 0.76
N ASP A 82 -43.86 -38.83 1.81
CA ASP A 82 -43.31 -39.17 3.13
C ASP A 82 -42.29 -40.34 3.15
N SER A 83 -41.23 -40.16 3.99
CA SER A 83 -40.59 -41.04 5.03
C SER A 83 -40.37 -42.57 4.83
N PRO A 84 -39.47 -43.27 5.59
CA PRO A 84 -38.64 -42.85 6.74
C PRO A 84 -37.14 -43.33 6.78
N ARG A 85 -36.40 -42.69 7.71
CA ARG A 85 -35.10 -42.99 8.37
C ARG A 85 -34.48 -44.42 8.31
N ALA A 86 -33.17 -44.46 8.04
CA ALA A 86 -32.19 -45.35 8.70
C ALA A 86 -30.75 -44.75 8.67
N LYS A 87 -29.99 -44.82 9.78
CA LYS A 87 -28.56 -44.44 9.91
C LYS A 87 -27.62 -45.68 9.79
N PRO A 88 -26.28 -45.59 9.96
CA PRO A 88 -25.28 -45.78 8.91
C PRO A 88 -24.51 -47.13 9.04
N ARG A 89 -23.83 -47.57 7.97
CA ARG A 89 -22.81 -48.64 8.07
C ARG A 89 -21.49 -48.23 7.44
N ALA A 90 -20.43 -48.57 8.15
CA ALA A 90 -19.03 -48.30 7.89
C ALA A 90 -18.41 -49.20 6.80
N GLY A 91 -17.37 -48.68 6.16
CA GLY A 91 -16.20 -49.44 5.71
C GLY A 91 -16.30 -50.18 4.38
N ALA A 92 -15.84 -49.55 3.30
CA ALA A 92 -15.16 -50.25 2.21
C ALA A 92 -14.20 -49.28 1.50
N VAL A 93 -12.91 -49.47 1.76
CA VAL A 93 -11.81 -48.84 1.01
C VAL A 93 -11.78 -49.50 -0.36
N ILE A 94 -12.12 -48.75 -1.41
CA ILE A 94 -11.88 -49.16 -2.80
C ILE A 94 -10.61 -48.44 -3.25
N HIS A 95 -9.49 -49.17 -3.27
CA HIS A 95 -8.32 -48.77 -4.03
C HIS A 95 -8.68 -48.81 -5.52
N THR A 96 -8.81 -47.64 -6.13
CA THR A 96 -8.85 -47.49 -7.59
C THR A 96 -7.42 -47.31 -8.12
N PRO A 97 -7.08 -47.91 -9.28
CA PRO A 97 -5.75 -47.80 -9.90
C PRO A 97 -5.47 -46.35 -10.36
N PRO A 98 -4.19 -45.95 -10.54
CA PRO A 98 -3.83 -44.58 -10.91
C PRO A 98 -4.39 -44.19 -12.29
N PRO A 99 -4.70 -42.89 -12.52
CA PRO A 99 -5.49 -42.47 -13.66
C PRO A 99 -4.69 -42.47 -14.97
N VAL A 100 -5.46 -42.56 -16.04
CA VAL A 100 -5.14 -42.56 -17.47
C VAL A 100 -4.27 -41.36 -17.86
N LYS A 101 -3.29 -41.53 -18.77
CA LYS A 101 -2.57 -40.42 -19.43
C LYS A 101 -3.57 -39.52 -20.15
N GLU A 102 -3.94 -38.40 -19.53
CA GLU A 102 -4.83 -37.42 -20.15
C GLU A 102 -4.08 -36.57 -21.17
N PHE A 103 -4.56 -36.60 -22.41
CA PHE A 103 -4.16 -35.70 -23.49
C PHE A 103 -4.51 -34.27 -23.08
N GLN A 104 -3.53 -33.37 -23.03
CA GLN A 104 -3.72 -31.96 -22.61
C GLN A 104 -3.38 -31.00 -23.74
N ARG A 105 -4.08 -29.87 -23.78
CA ARG A 105 -3.80 -28.72 -24.65
C ARG A 105 -2.89 -27.74 -23.90
N ILE A 106 -1.74 -27.43 -24.50
CA ILE A 106 -0.70 -26.61 -23.88
C ILE A 106 -0.41 -25.42 -24.78
N ALA A 107 -0.46 -24.21 -24.23
CA ALA A 107 0.00 -23.01 -24.93
C ALA A 107 1.41 -22.61 -24.44
N LEU A 108 2.38 -22.52 -25.35
CA LEU A 108 3.71 -21.99 -25.05
C LEU A 108 3.76 -20.50 -25.41
N LEU A 109 4.02 -19.65 -24.42
CA LEU A 109 4.15 -18.21 -24.61
C LEU A 109 5.62 -17.82 -24.58
N TYR A 110 6.11 -17.10 -25.58
CA TYR A 110 7.52 -16.75 -25.71
C TYR A 110 7.72 -15.44 -26.45
N LYS A 111 8.93 -14.86 -26.33
CA LYS A 111 9.36 -13.72 -27.14
C LYS A 111 10.10 -14.21 -28.38
N ARG A 112 9.63 -13.78 -29.56
CA ARG A 112 10.29 -14.07 -30.85
C ARG A 112 11.64 -13.35 -30.96
N HIS A 113 12.55 -13.94 -31.73
CA HIS A 113 13.92 -13.46 -31.97
C HIS A 113 14.73 -13.26 -30.69
N ALA A 114 14.36 -13.97 -29.62
CA ALA A 114 15.10 -14.01 -28.37
C ALA A 114 15.79 -15.37 -28.23
N GLU A 115 17.10 -15.38 -28.34
CA GLU A 115 17.92 -16.50 -27.88
C GLU A 115 18.33 -16.25 -26.41
N PRO A 116 18.32 -17.29 -25.55
CA PRO A 116 18.16 -18.72 -25.86
C PRO A 116 16.70 -19.24 -25.91
N ASP A 117 15.71 -18.37 -25.79
CA ASP A 117 14.28 -18.72 -25.64
C ASP A 117 13.77 -19.57 -26.81
N GLU A 118 14.13 -19.24 -28.06
CA GLU A 118 13.75 -20.03 -29.25
C GLU A 118 14.36 -21.44 -29.28
N THR A 119 15.56 -21.60 -28.74
CA THR A 119 16.19 -22.91 -28.60
C THR A 119 15.42 -23.79 -27.61
N LEU A 120 15.05 -23.22 -26.45
CA LEU A 120 14.26 -23.92 -25.45
C LEU A 120 12.83 -24.19 -25.92
N LEU A 121 12.20 -23.24 -26.64
CA LEU A 121 10.87 -23.41 -27.22
C LEU A 121 10.80 -24.63 -28.15
N ARG A 122 11.78 -24.80 -29.05
CA ARG A 122 11.83 -25.94 -29.98
C ARG A 122 11.96 -27.27 -29.25
N LEU A 123 12.80 -27.33 -28.23
CA LEU A 123 12.93 -28.50 -27.38
C LEU A 123 11.60 -28.85 -26.71
N LEU A 124 10.92 -27.87 -26.10
CA LEU A 124 9.65 -28.10 -25.40
C LEU A 124 8.54 -28.52 -26.36
N GLU A 125 8.44 -27.89 -27.54
CA GLU A 125 7.49 -28.28 -28.57
C GLU A 125 7.67 -29.75 -28.97
N GLU A 126 8.91 -30.17 -29.26
CA GLU A 126 9.24 -31.54 -29.65
C GLU A 126 8.90 -32.53 -28.53
N GLN A 127 9.33 -32.26 -27.30
CA GLN A 127 9.18 -33.20 -26.19
C GLN A 127 7.73 -33.29 -25.68
N LEU A 128 7.00 -32.17 -25.60
CA LEU A 128 5.59 -32.17 -25.19
C LEU A 128 4.70 -32.85 -26.24
N THR A 129 5.00 -32.64 -27.52
CA THR A 129 4.29 -33.33 -28.62
C THR A 129 4.60 -34.83 -28.61
N ALA A 130 5.86 -35.22 -28.40
CA ALA A 130 6.26 -36.63 -28.27
C ALA A 130 5.62 -37.32 -27.05
N ALA A 131 5.36 -36.58 -25.97
CA ALA A 131 4.61 -37.06 -24.80
C ALA A 131 3.10 -37.22 -25.06
N GLY A 132 2.59 -36.74 -26.21
CA GLY A 132 1.21 -36.88 -26.63
C GLY A 132 0.32 -35.67 -26.31
N HIS A 133 0.89 -34.49 -26.05
CA HIS A 133 0.12 -33.26 -25.83
C HIS A 133 -0.10 -32.46 -27.11
N SER A 134 -1.16 -31.65 -27.16
CA SER A 134 -1.40 -30.68 -28.24
C SER A 134 -0.74 -29.35 -27.87
N VAL A 135 0.27 -28.93 -28.63
CA VAL A 135 1.01 -27.69 -28.35
C VAL A 135 0.58 -26.58 -29.30
N PHE A 136 0.13 -25.46 -28.73
CA PHE A 136 -0.11 -24.21 -29.45
C PHE A 136 1.08 -23.25 -29.24
N ILE A 137 1.56 -22.66 -30.34
CA ILE A 137 2.63 -21.65 -30.36
C ILE A 137 2.21 -20.56 -31.33
N ASP A 138 2.21 -19.30 -30.89
CA ASP A 138 1.95 -18.19 -31.80
C ASP A 138 3.15 -17.93 -32.73
N ARG A 139 2.96 -18.22 -34.02
CA ARG A 139 3.93 -18.02 -35.11
C ARG A 139 3.48 -17.01 -36.18
N HIS A 140 2.27 -16.43 -36.08
CA HIS A 140 1.69 -15.61 -37.15
C HIS A 140 2.17 -14.14 -37.12
N LEU A 141 2.31 -13.51 -38.29
CA LEU A 141 2.86 -12.15 -38.50
C LEU A 141 1.81 -11.07 -38.83
N THR A 142 0.56 -11.45 -39.11
CA THR A 142 -0.52 -10.50 -39.43
C THR A 142 -1.23 -10.03 -38.17
N ILE A 143 -0.80 -8.88 -37.65
CA ILE A 143 -1.37 -8.19 -36.49
C ILE A 143 -2.79 -7.71 -36.84
N GLY A 144 -3.79 -8.11 -36.07
CA GLY A 144 -5.19 -7.72 -36.29
C GLY A 144 -6.18 -8.33 -35.28
N VAL A 145 -7.44 -7.88 -35.33
CA VAL A 145 -8.50 -8.28 -34.36
C VAL A 145 -8.77 -9.79 -34.37
N GLU A 146 -8.70 -10.44 -35.53
CA GLU A 146 -8.98 -11.88 -35.63
C GLU A 146 -7.84 -12.73 -35.05
N TRP A 147 -6.60 -12.24 -35.14
CA TRP A 147 -5.44 -12.86 -34.48
C TRP A 147 -5.54 -12.74 -32.96
N ALA A 148 -5.91 -11.58 -32.43
CA ALA A 148 -6.14 -11.39 -31.00
C ALA A 148 -7.24 -12.32 -30.46
N ARG A 149 -8.34 -12.49 -31.20
CA ARG A 149 -9.40 -13.47 -30.87
C ARG A 149 -8.92 -14.92 -30.94
N GLN A 150 -7.96 -15.22 -31.80
CA GLN A 150 -7.41 -16.57 -31.88
C GLN A 150 -6.55 -16.88 -30.67
N ILE A 151 -5.64 -15.99 -30.28
CA ILE A 151 -4.82 -16.14 -29.06
C ILE A 151 -5.72 -16.30 -27.83
N ASP A 152 -6.72 -15.43 -27.70
CA ASP A 152 -7.69 -15.50 -26.62
C ASP A 152 -8.39 -16.87 -26.56
N ARG A 153 -8.90 -17.36 -27.70
CA ARG A 153 -9.54 -18.69 -27.79
C ARG A 153 -8.61 -19.84 -27.42
N GLU A 154 -7.37 -19.83 -27.92
CA GLU A 154 -6.41 -20.93 -27.68
C GLU A 154 -5.97 -20.95 -26.21
N ILE A 155 -5.73 -19.79 -25.58
CA ILE A 155 -5.41 -19.71 -24.16
C ILE A 155 -6.60 -20.16 -23.30
N HIS A 156 -7.82 -19.74 -23.62
CA HIS A 156 -9.02 -20.14 -22.88
C HIS A 156 -9.36 -21.64 -23.02
N GLN A 157 -8.88 -22.31 -24.08
CA GLN A 157 -9.09 -23.74 -24.30
C GLN A 157 -7.91 -24.60 -23.84
N ALA A 158 -6.82 -23.97 -23.38
CA ALA A 158 -5.65 -24.69 -22.89
C ALA A 158 -5.92 -25.28 -21.49
N ASP A 159 -5.35 -26.45 -21.24
CA ASP A 159 -5.28 -27.05 -19.90
C ASP A 159 -4.10 -26.45 -19.11
N ALA A 160 -3.02 -26.08 -19.82
CA ALA A 160 -1.85 -25.43 -19.26
C ALA A 160 -1.26 -24.36 -20.19
N VAL A 161 -0.69 -23.31 -19.59
CA VAL A 161 0.04 -22.23 -20.25
C VAL A 161 1.45 -22.19 -19.68
N ILE A 162 2.47 -22.28 -20.52
CA ILE A 162 3.88 -22.27 -20.12
C ILE A 162 4.54 -21.00 -20.69
N PRO A 163 4.68 -19.93 -19.90
CA PRO A 163 5.41 -18.74 -20.33
C PRO A 163 6.93 -18.91 -20.15
N LEU A 164 7.68 -18.59 -21.20
CA LEU A 164 9.14 -18.55 -21.22
C LEU A 164 9.64 -17.17 -20.78
N LEU A 165 10.25 -17.11 -19.60
CA LEU A 165 10.65 -15.88 -18.91
C LEU A 165 12.18 -15.71 -18.89
N SER A 166 12.73 -15.05 -19.92
CA SER A 166 14.10 -14.55 -19.97
C SER A 166 14.15 -13.05 -19.62
N GLU A 167 15.34 -12.51 -19.42
CA GLU A 167 15.54 -11.06 -19.28
C GLU A 167 14.88 -10.25 -20.43
N LYS A 168 14.93 -10.78 -21.65
CA LYS A 168 14.36 -10.16 -22.85
C LYS A 168 12.85 -10.28 -22.91
N SER A 169 12.29 -11.42 -22.51
CA SER A 169 10.85 -11.68 -22.56
C SER A 169 10.10 -11.06 -21.37
N ALA A 170 10.78 -10.86 -20.24
CA ALA A 170 10.24 -10.22 -19.05
C ALA A 170 9.73 -8.77 -19.28
N HIS A 171 10.23 -8.10 -20.32
CA HIS A 171 9.83 -6.75 -20.70
C HIS A 171 8.94 -6.73 -21.96
N SER A 172 8.37 -7.86 -22.36
CA SER A 172 7.51 -7.98 -23.55
C SER A 172 6.07 -7.63 -23.23
N GLU A 173 5.56 -6.52 -23.78
CA GLU A 173 4.14 -6.12 -23.63
C GLU A 173 3.18 -7.19 -24.16
N MET A 174 3.55 -7.84 -25.26
CA MET A 174 2.75 -8.92 -25.85
C MET A 174 2.66 -10.14 -24.92
N LEU A 175 3.78 -10.56 -24.33
CA LEU A 175 3.81 -11.69 -23.40
C LEU A 175 3.00 -11.38 -22.14
N LEU A 176 3.13 -10.14 -21.64
CA LEU A 176 2.35 -9.68 -20.49
C LEU A 176 0.84 -9.74 -20.80
N SER A 177 0.42 -9.28 -21.97
CA SER A 177 -0.99 -9.32 -22.39
C SER A 177 -1.52 -10.76 -22.51
N GLU A 178 -0.76 -11.68 -23.11
CA GLU A 178 -1.13 -13.09 -23.19
C GLU A 178 -1.24 -13.75 -21.80
N LEU A 179 -0.34 -13.37 -20.89
CA LEU A 179 -0.34 -13.88 -19.53
C LEU A 179 -1.49 -13.31 -18.68
N GLU A 180 -1.92 -12.08 -18.95
CA GLU A 180 -3.14 -11.50 -18.39
C GLU A 180 -4.39 -12.24 -18.87
N ILE A 181 -4.47 -12.58 -20.16
CA ILE A 181 -5.53 -13.43 -20.72
C ILE A 181 -5.54 -14.78 -20.00
N ALA A 182 -4.37 -15.43 -19.84
CA ALA A 182 -4.26 -16.70 -19.14
C ALA A 182 -4.71 -16.61 -17.67
N ARG A 183 -4.32 -15.55 -16.96
CA ARG A 183 -4.76 -15.31 -15.58
C ARG A 183 -6.26 -15.08 -15.49
N GLN A 184 -6.83 -14.35 -16.44
CA GLN A 184 -8.27 -14.09 -16.49
C GLN A 184 -9.04 -15.38 -16.78
N ALA A 185 -8.62 -16.17 -17.77
CA ALA A 185 -9.19 -17.48 -18.06
C ALA A 185 -9.13 -18.41 -16.84
N ALA A 186 -7.98 -18.48 -16.15
CA ALA A 186 -7.81 -19.24 -14.92
C ALA A 186 -8.78 -18.81 -13.81
N ARG A 187 -9.08 -17.51 -13.68
CA ARG A 187 -10.06 -17.01 -12.71
C ARG A 187 -11.49 -17.40 -13.09
N GLU A 188 -11.81 -17.41 -14.38
CA GLU A 188 -13.14 -17.72 -14.89
C GLU A 188 -13.45 -19.23 -14.91
N GLN A 189 -12.43 -20.08 -15.05
CA GLN A 189 -12.57 -21.52 -15.25
C GLN A 189 -12.01 -22.38 -14.10
N ASN A 190 -12.20 -21.95 -12.84
CA ASN A 190 -11.77 -22.70 -11.64
C ASN A 190 -10.29 -23.14 -11.67
N GLY A 191 -9.39 -22.26 -12.11
CA GLY A 191 -7.94 -22.48 -12.13
C GLY A 191 -7.36 -23.04 -13.44
N ARG A 192 -8.13 -23.08 -14.53
CA ARG A 192 -7.66 -23.49 -15.88
C ARG A 192 -7.63 -22.32 -16.88
N PRO A 193 -6.58 -22.16 -17.71
CA PRO A 193 -5.38 -22.99 -17.78
C PRO A 193 -4.48 -22.83 -16.55
N ARG A 194 -3.76 -23.90 -16.20
CA ARG A 194 -2.70 -23.81 -15.20
C ARG A 194 -1.51 -23.07 -15.78
N ILE A 195 -1.03 -22.05 -15.08
CA ILE A 195 0.15 -21.29 -15.52
C ILE A 195 1.39 -21.93 -14.89
N LEU A 196 2.34 -22.38 -15.72
CA LEU A 196 3.57 -23.06 -15.31
C LEU A 196 4.78 -22.25 -15.82
N PRO A 197 5.26 -21.24 -15.08
CA PRO A 197 6.35 -20.40 -15.54
C PRO A 197 7.67 -21.15 -15.71
N LEU A 198 8.38 -20.87 -16.80
CA LEU A 198 9.73 -21.39 -17.05
C LEU A 198 10.71 -20.23 -17.15
N ARG A 199 11.56 -20.06 -16.14
CA ARG A 199 12.58 -19.00 -16.10
C ARG A 199 13.83 -19.44 -16.86
N ILE A 200 14.42 -18.51 -17.62
CA ILE A 200 15.59 -18.75 -18.46
C ILE A 200 16.75 -17.89 -17.95
N ARG A 201 17.78 -18.54 -17.39
CA ARG A 201 19.05 -17.98 -16.89
C ARG A 201 18.97 -16.92 -15.79
N ASP A 202 17.77 -16.53 -15.36
CA ASP A 202 17.58 -15.44 -14.41
C ASP A 202 16.63 -15.84 -13.27
N GLU A 203 17.12 -15.69 -12.04
CA GLU A 203 16.35 -15.85 -10.79
C GLU A 203 15.98 -14.50 -10.16
N GLY A 204 16.41 -13.38 -10.74
CA GLY A 204 16.20 -12.03 -10.23
C GLY A 204 14.73 -11.64 -10.05
N PRO A 205 14.44 -10.46 -9.47
CA PRO A 205 13.07 -10.00 -9.36
C PRO A 205 12.47 -9.78 -10.76
N LEU A 206 11.29 -10.35 -11.01
CA LEU A 206 10.51 -10.03 -12.22
C LEU A 206 10.01 -8.58 -12.12
N PRO A 207 9.82 -7.88 -13.27
CA PRO A 207 9.13 -6.60 -13.31
C PRO A 207 7.78 -6.67 -12.59
N ASN A 208 7.36 -5.55 -11.99
CA ASN A 208 6.19 -5.49 -11.09
C ASN A 208 4.93 -6.09 -11.74
N GLU A 209 4.75 -5.85 -13.04
CA GLU A 209 3.62 -6.28 -13.84
C GLU A 209 3.56 -7.81 -13.96
N LEU A 210 4.67 -8.45 -14.34
CA LEU A 210 4.78 -9.92 -14.41
C LEU A 210 4.79 -10.57 -13.04
N SER A 211 5.47 -9.95 -12.07
CA SER A 211 5.51 -10.42 -10.69
C SER A 211 4.10 -10.54 -10.10
N SER A 212 3.18 -9.64 -10.48
CA SER A 212 1.77 -9.68 -10.07
C SER A 212 0.98 -10.89 -10.61
N ILE A 213 1.46 -11.54 -11.68
CA ILE A 213 0.77 -12.65 -12.35
C ILE A 213 1.45 -13.99 -12.02
N VAL A 214 2.75 -14.08 -12.22
CA VAL A 214 3.52 -15.33 -12.12
C VAL A 214 4.51 -15.34 -10.96
N GLY A 215 4.76 -14.22 -10.29
CA GLY A 215 5.78 -14.11 -9.25
C GLY A 215 5.55 -15.01 -8.02
N ARG A 216 4.33 -15.52 -7.82
CA ARG A 216 3.96 -16.44 -6.73
C ARG A 216 3.95 -17.90 -7.14
N LEU A 217 3.93 -18.18 -8.43
CA LEU A 217 3.84 -19.54 -8.94
C LEU A 217 5.20 -20.22 -8.84
N GLN A 218 5.19 -21.53 -8.60
CA GLN A 218 6.42 -22.31 -8.78
C GLN A 218 6.83 -22.23 -10.23
N TYR A 219 8.13 -22.05 -10.45
CA TYR A 219 8.70 -22.01 -11.78
C TYR A 219 9.76 -23.11 -11.90
N SER A 220 9.89 -23.67 -13.09
CA SER A 220 11.09 -24.40 -13.48
C SER A 220 12.15 -23.41 -13.94
N LEU A 221 13.43 -23.71 -13.72
CA LEU A 221 14.54 -22.85 -14.10
C LEU A 221 15.47 -23.57 -15.07
N TRP A 222 15.80 -22.92 -16.18
CA TRP A 222 16.69 -23.44 -17.21
C TRP A 222 17.89 -22.50 -17.40
N HIS A 223 19.11 -22.98 -17.18
CA HIS A 223 20.34 -22.20 -17.39
C HIS A 223 20.98 -22.47 -18.76
N GLY A 224 20.79 -23.66 -19.31
CA GLY A 224 21.36 -24.08 -20.57
C GLY A 224 21.09 -25.56 -20.88
N PRO A 225 21.64 -26.10 -21.98
CA PRO A 225 21.31 -27.44 -22.49
C PRO A 225 21.51 -28.61 -21.51
N LYS A 226 22.28 -28.42 -20.43
CA LYS A 226 22.43 -29.44 -19.37
C LYS A 226 21.16 -29.63 -18.54
N ASP A 227 20.27 -28.65 -18.54
CA ASP A 227 19.00 -28.67 -17.81
C ASP A 227 17.84 -29.26 -18.63
N ASP A 228 18.04 -29.53 -19.93
CA ASP A 228 17.00 -29.94 -20.88
C ASP A 228 16.14 -31.10 -20.36
N THR A 229 16.78 -32.22 -20.00
CA THR A 229 16.08 -33.41 -19.49
C THR A 229 15.35 -33.12 -18.19
N ARG A 230 15.94 -32.33 -17.29
CA ARG A 230 15.36 -32.02 -15.97
C ARG A 230 14.11 -31.16 -16.12
N VAL A 231 14.20 -30.07 -16.89
CA VAL A 231 13.10 -29.14 -17.10
C VAL A 231 11.93 -29.80 -17.83
N VAL A 232 12.20 -30.62 -18.84
CA VAL A 232 11.15 -31.39 -19.53
C VAL A 232 10.46 -32.35 -18.56
N HIS A 233 11.22 -33.05 -17.72
CA HIS A 233 10.66 -33.95 -16.71
C HIS A 233 9.81 -33.21 -15.68
N GLU A 234 10.28 -32.08 -15.15
CA GLU A 234 9.52 -31.25 -14.19
C GLU A 234 8.20 -30.75 -14.79
N LEU A 235 8.21 -30.31 -16.05
CA LEU A 235 6.99 -29.86 -16.73
C LEU A 235 6.01 -31.01 -16.97
N LEU A 236 6.50 -32.16 -17.48
CA LEU A 236 5.66 -33.34 -17.70
C LEU A 236 5.08 -33.89 -16.40
N ASP A 237 5.86 -33.91 -15.31
CA ASP A 237 5.39 -34.31 -13.98
C ASP A 237 4.33 -33.34 -13.47
N SER A 238 4.54 -32.03 -13.63
CA SER A 238 3.56 -31.02 -13.22
C SER A 238 2.25 -31.13 -14.00
N LEU A 239 2.33 -31.48 -15.28
CA LEU A 239 1.17 -31.73 -16.14
C LEU A 239 0.43 -33.02 -15.74
N ALA A 240 1.16 -34.10 -15.44
CA ALA A 240 0.59 -35.40 -15.09
C ALA A 240 0.04 -35.46 -13.64
N ASN A 241 0.68 -34.76 -12.71
CA ASN A 241 0.32 -34.70 -11.30
C ASN A 241 -0.06 -33.26 -10.92
N PRO A 242 -1.31 -32.83 -11.22
CA PRO A 242 -1.79 -31.51 -10.84
C PRO A 242 -1.87 -31.40 -9.31
N SER A 243 -0.78 -30.92 -8.71
CA SER A 243 -0.77 -30.47 -7.33
C SER A 243 -1.42 -29.08 -7.27
N ASP A 244 -2.14 -28.78 -6.18
CA ASP A 244 -2.63 -27.43 -5.85
C ASP A 244 -1.49 -26.42 -6.11
N PRO A 245 -1.74 -25.22 -6.69
CA PRO A 245 -0.68 -24.29 -7.06
C PRO A 245 0.17 -24.02 -5.81
N ASN A 246 1.36 -24.61 -5.79
CA ASN A 246 2.19 -24.72 -4.62
C ASN A 246 2.92 -23.38 -4.44
N GLU A 247 2.17 -22.32 -4.12
CA GLU A 247 2.70 -20.99 -3.82
C GLU A 247 3.83 -21.15 -2.80
N ARG A 248 4.97 -20.48 -3.03
CA ARG A 248 6.03 -20.41 -2.02
C ARG A 248 5.38 -20.05 -0.68
N PRO A 249 5.70 -20.75 0.42
CA PRO A 249 5.13 -20.43 1.73
C PRO A 249 5.27 -18.94 1.96
N VAL A 250 4.16 -18.27 2.27
CA VAL A 250 4.19 -16.86 2.66
C VAL A 250 5.01 -16.79 3.93
N GLU A 251 6.24 -16.30 3.84
CA GLU A 251 7.06 -16.01 5.01
C GLU A 251 6.39 -14.88 5.78
N LEU A 252 5.68 -15.25 6.84
CA LEU A 252 4.97 -14.31 7.68
C LEU A 252 5.95 -13.62 8.61
N GLU A 253 5.80 -12.30 8.69
CA GLU A 253 6.56 -11.47 9.61
C GLU A 253 5.84 -11.37 10.96
N MET A 254 6.61 -11.13 12.02
CA MET A 254 6.04 -10.78 13.33
C MET A 254 5.18 -9.52 13.21
N ILE A 255 4.01 -9.57 13.86
CA ILE A 255 3.10 -8.44 13.91
C ILE A 255 3.39 -7.62 15.18
N GLY A 256 3.68 -6.35 14.98
CA GLY A 256 3.94 -5.38 16.04
C GLY A 256 4.93 -4.33 15.57
N GLY A 257 4.77 -3.09 16.03
CA GLY A 257 5.66 -1.99 15.64
C GLY A 257 5.55 -1.60 14.16
N ALA A 258 6.63 -1.00 13.65
CA ALA A 258 6.72 -0.54 12.28
C ALA A 258 6.91 -1.71 11.30
N VAL A 259 6.20 -1.67 10.17
CA VAL A 259 6.40 -2.61 9.07
C VAL A 259 7.80 -2.37 8.47
N PRO A 260 8.69 -3.38 8.35
CA PRO A 260 10.02 -3.24 7.77
C PRO A 260 9.98 -2.65 6.35
N LEU A 261 11.00 -1.91 5.92
CA LEU A 261 11.01 -1.20 4.63
C LEU A 261 10.82 -2.13 3.42
N ASN A 262 11.45 -3.30 3.47
CA ASN A 262 11.41 -4.34 2.43
C ASN A 262 10.22 -5.31 2.59
N ALA A 263 9.37 -5.13 3.60
CA ALA A 263 8.25 -6.02 3.86
C ALA A 263 7.19 -5.90 2.76
N ARG A 264 6.81 -7.04 2.18
CA ARG A 264 5.77 -7.13 1.15
C ARG A 264 4.38 -6.73 1.66
N PHE A 265 4.18 -6.74 2.98
CA PHE A 265 2.90 -6.54 3.65
C PHE A 265 2.54 -5.07 3.90
N TYR A 266 3.37 -4.12 3.45
CA TYR A 266 3.02 -2.71 3.52
C TYR A 266 2.05 -2.32 2.40
N VAL A 267 0.88 -1.81 2.77
CA VAL A 267 -0.07 -1.21 1.83
C VAL A 267 0.22 0.27 1.70
N VAL A 268 0.60 0.70 0.51
CA VAL A 268 0.81 2.12 0.19
C VAL A 268 -0.54 2.85 0.21
N ARG A 269 -0.58 4.00 0.87
CA ARG A 269 -1.78 4.83 1.03
C ARG A 269 -1.58 6.20 0.38
N PRO A 270 -2.66 6.95 0.10
CA PRO A 270 -2.54 8.35 -0.35
C PRO A 270 -1.70 9.23 0.60
N THR A 271 -1.69 8.89 1.88
CA THR A 271 -0.92 9.59 2.92
C THR A 271 0.60 9.43 2.75
N ASP A 272 1.08 8.35 2.13
CA ASP A 272 2.48 8.18 1.75
C ASP A 272 2.92 9.27 0.79
N ARG A 273 2.15 9.46 -0.30
CA ARG A 273 2.42 10.49 -1.29
C ARG A 273 2.31 11.89 -0.69
N ALA A 274 1.28 12.13 0.12
CA ALA A 274 1.11 13.41 0.80
C ALA A 274 2.31 13.74 1.71
N PHE A 275 2.87 12.74 2.40
CA PHE A 275 4.05 12.94 3.25
C PHE A 275 5.29 13.25 2.43
N GLN A 276 5.51 12.50 1.34
CA GLN A 276 6.61 12.76 0.41
C GLN A 276 6.55 14.17 -0.18
N ASP A 277 5.37 14.58 -0.64
CA ASP A 277 5.17 15.91 -1.22
C ASP A 277 5.40 17.02 -0.18
N ALA A 278 5.01 16.81 1.07
CA ALA A 278 5.25 17.76 2.17
C ALA A 278 6.75 17.92 2.48
N VAL A 279 7.50 16.82 2.50
CA VAL A 279 8.96 16.84 2.67
C VAL A 279 9.64 17.51 1.47
N ALA A 280 9.18 17.23 0.25
CA ALA A 280 9.73 17.82 -0.97
C ALA A 280 9.50 19.34 -1.04
N ARG A 281 8.32 19.82 -0.62
CA ARG A 281 8.02 21.26 -0.48
C ARG A 281 8.75 21.90 0.70
N ARG A 282 9.41 21.10 1.55
CA ARG A 282 10.03 21.53 2.80
C ARG A 282 9.02 22.19 3.72
N ASP A 283 7.82 21.66 3.86
CA ASP A 283 6.84 22.20 4.80
C ASP A 283 7.47 22.25 6.21
N THR A 284 7.26 23.32 7.00
CA THR A 284 7.94 23.43 8.31
C THR A 284 7.48 22.37 9.31
N VAL A 285 6.17 22.13 9.34
CA VAL A 285 5.53 21.19 10.26
C VAL A 285 4.63 20.28 9.44
N VAL A 286 4.77 18.97 9.64
CA VAL A 286 3.93 17.93 9.07
C VAL A 286 3.38 17.09 10.20
N LEU A 287 2.07 17.15 10.40
CA LEU A 287 1.35 16.51 11.48
C LEU A 287 0.77 15.19 11.00
N ILE A 288 1.27 14.07 11.54
CA ILE A 288 0.82 12.71 11.18
C ILE A 288 -0.07 12.19 12.29
N LYS A 289 -1.38 12.33 12.08
CA LYS A 289 -2.41 11.97 13.05
C LYS A 289 -2.99 10.61 12.74
N GLY A 290 -3.25 9.81 13.76
CA GLY A 290 -4.05 8.60 13.63
C GLY A 290 -4.01 7.77 14.90
N ALA A 291 -5.08 7.04 15.19
CA ALA A 291 -5.18 6.20 16.37
C ALA A 291 -3.99 5.23 16.54
N ARG A 292 -3.87 4.63 17.72
CA ARG A 292 -2.90 3.56 17.95
C ARG A 292 -3.04 2.45 16.90
N GLN A 293 -1.89 1.91 16.47
CA GLN A 293 -1.80 0.81 15.50
C GLN A 293 -2.31 1.13 14.06
N MET A 294 -2.41 2.41 13.69
CA MET A 294 -2.77 2.85 12.31
C MET A 294 -1.59 2.85 11.31
N GLY A 295 -0.38 2.50 11.76
CA GLY A 295 0.82 2.52 10.92
C GLY A 295 1.52 3.89 10.79
N LYS A 296 1.39 4.78 11.80
CA LYS A 296 2.10 6.06 11.88
C LYS A 296 3.62 5.89 11.76
N THR A 297 4.21 5.07 12.63
CA THR A 297 5.64 4.74 12.60
C THR A 297 6.07 4.15 11.25
N SER A 298 5.22 3.33 10.63
CA SER A 298 5.55 2.71 9.33
C SER A 298 5.63 3.75 8.21
N LEU A 299 4.76 4.77 8.24
CA LEU A 299 4.80 5.93 7.34
C LEU A 299 6.06 6.79 7.61
N LEU A 300 6.35 7.09 8.89
CA LEU A 300 7.54 7.86 9.27
C LEU A 300 8.84 7.20 8.80
N VAL A 301 9.03 5.92 9.10
CA VAL A 301 10.25 5.17 8.74
C VAL A 301 10.48 5.18 7.22
N ARG A 302 9.42 5.05 6.42
CA ARG A 302 9.49 5.11 4.95
C ARG A 302 9.81 6.50 4.44
N GLY A 303 9.14 7.52 4.95
CA GLY A 303 9.42 8.89 4.54
C GLY A 303 10.83 9.34 4.94
N VAL A 304 11.32 8.94 6.11
CA VAL A 304 12.73 9.16 6.51
C VAL A 304 13.70 8.46 5.58
N HIS A 305 13.43 7.19 5.20
CA HIS A 305 14.26 6.46 4.25
C HIS A 305 14.31 7.17 2.89
N GLN A 306 13.16 7.51 2.33
CA GLN A 306 13.07 8.16 1.03
C GLN A 306 13.65 9.58 1.02
N ALA A 307 13.52 10.32 2.12
CA ALA A 307 14.16 11.61 2.30
C ALA A 307 15.70 11.46 2.20
N ARG A 308 16.27 10.45 2.85
CA ARG A 308 17.72 10.15 2.76
C ARG A 308 18.14 9.80 1.34
N GLU A 309 17.37 8.98 0.63
CA GLU A 309 17.62 8.65 -0.78
C GLU A 309 17.58 9.89 -1.68
N SER A 310 16.76 10.88 -1.33
CA SER A 310 16.64 12.16 -2.04
C SER A 310 17.69 13.19 -1.60
N GLY A 311 18.68 12.80 -0.79
CA GLY A 311 19.76 13.69 -0.33
C GLY A 311 19.41 14.61 0.85
N VAL A 312 18.22 14.47 1.44
CA VAL A 312 17.80 15.18 2.66
C VAL A 312 18.41 14.49 3.87
N ARG A 313 18.96 15.25 4.82
CA ARG A 313 19.37 14.69 6.12
C ARG A 313 18.10 14.32 6.86
N ALA A 314 18.00 13.11 7.41
CA ALA A 314 16.79 12.72 8.12
C ALA A 314 17.09 11.93 9.40
N VAL A 315 16.39 12.29 10.46
CA VAL A 315 16.48 11.67 11.80
C VAL A 315 15.10 11.24 12.27
N LEU A 316 15.05 10.15 13.02
CA LEU A 316 13.81 9.64 13.63
C LEU A 316 14.02 9.53 15.14
N THR A 317 13.30 10.33 15.90
CA THR A 317 13.28 10.26 17.35
C THR A 317 12.00 9.60 17.81
N ASP A 318 12.13 8.41 18.41
CA ASP A 318 11.02 7.73 19.06
C ASP A 318 11.04 8.06 20.55
N PHE A 319 10.05 8.83 21.01
CA PHE A 319 9.99 9.24 22.41
C PHE A 319 9.76 8.06 23.35
N GLN A 320 9.30 6.89 22.91
CA GLN A 320 9.23 5.69 23.78
C GLN A 320 10.60 5.25 24.31
N LYS A 321 11.69 5.63 23.65
CA LYS A 321 13.06 5.33 24.09
C LYS A 321 13.51 6.15 25.30
N LEU A 322 12.84 7.28 25.57
CA LEU A 322 13.16 8.12 26.72
C LEU A 322 12.71 7.46 28.03
N THR A 323 13.62 7.44 28.99
CA THR A 323 13.38 6.95 30.35
C THR A 323 12.51 7.91 31.15
N ALA A 324 12.00 7.47 32.30
CA ALA A 324 11.26 8.34 33.21
C ALA A 324 12.09 9.54 33.68
N ARG A 325 13.40 9.35 33.89
CA ARG A 325 14.33 10.41 34.32
C ARG A 325 14.55 11.46 33.23
N GLU A 326 14.64 11.04 31.98
CA GLU A 326 14.79 11.97 30.84
C GLU A 326 13.49 12.72 30.53
N LEU A 327 12.36 12.26 31.07
CA LEU A 327 11.05 12.91 30.96
C LEU A 327 10.60 13.58 32.27
N ASP A 328 11.54 13.80 33.20
CA ASP A 328 11.26 14.39 34.51
C ASP A 328 11.18 15.92 34.41
N ASP A 329 12.18 16.54 33.77
CA ASP A 329 12.26 17.98 33.57
C ASP A 329 12.75 18.36 32.16
N LEU A 330 12.51 19.62 31.80
CA LEU A 330 12.80 20.18 30.48
C LEU A 330 14.30 20.13 30.10
N THR A 331 15.20 20.28 31.07
CA THR A 331 16.64 20.22 30.83
C THR A 331 17.07 18.80 30.53
N CYS A 332 16.67 17.83 31.38
CA CYS A 332 16.96 16.43 31.15
C CYS A 332 16.42 15.95 29.80
N PHE A 333 15.21 16.41 29.44
CA PHE A 333 14.59 16.13 28.16
C PHE A 333 15.43 16.65 26.98
N TYR A 334 15.82 17.93 26.97
CA TYR A 334 16.58 18.47 25.85
C TYR A 334 18.00 17.93 25.72
N ILE A 335 18.66 17.62 26.84
CA ILE A 335 19.96 16.94 26.80
C ILE A 335 19.81 15.56 26.15
N ALA A 336 18.84 14.75 26.59
CA ALA A 336 18.59 13.44 26.00
C ALA A 336 18.21 13.55 24.52
N LEU A 337 17.31 14.48 24.19
CA LEU A 337 16.83 14.70 22.83
C LEU A 337 17.96 15.12 21.88
N GLY A 338 18.78 16.08 22.30
CA GLY A 338 19.89 16.54 21.48
C GLY A 338 21.01 15.50 21.37
N ASN A 339 21.26 14.68 22.39
CA ASN A 339 22.16 13.53 22.27
C ASN A 339 21.67 12.55 21.19
N MET A 340 20.38 12.20 21.19
CA MET A 340 19.79 11.33 20.17
C MET A 340 19.92 11.92 18.75
N LEU A 341 19.81 13.24 18.62
CA LEU A 341 20.00 13.94 17.34
C LEU A 341 21.47 13.95 16.92
N ALA A 342 22.39 14.27 17.83
CA ALA A 342 23.82 14.30 17.60
C ALA A 342 24.33 12.94 17.11
N ASP A 343 23.95 11.86 17.80
CA ASP A 343 24.35 10.50 17.44
C ASP A 343 23.87 10.11 16.03
N GLN A 344 22.61 10.40 15.70
CA GLN A 344 22.04 10.07 14.39
C GLN A 344 22.64 10.91 13.25
N LEU A 345 22.99 12.17 13.54
CA LEU A 345 23.61 13.09 12.58
C LEU A 345 25.14 12.98 12.53
N ARG A 346 25.74 12.20 13.44
CA ARG A 346 27.19 12.06 13.63
C ARG A 346 27.86 13.43 13.91
N ILE A 347 27.30 14.15 14.88
CA ILE A 347 27.81 15.43 15.37
C ILE A 347 28.57 15.19 16.66
N ASP A 348 29.80 15.70 16.75
CA ASP A 348 30.69 15.49 17.90
C ASP A 348 30.46 16.47 19.06
N VAL A 349 29.68 17.54 18.83
CA VAL A 349 29.33 18.56 19.83
C VAL A 349 27.92 18.29 20.34
N TYR A 350 27.81 17.88 21.59
CA TYR A 350 26.54 17.54 22.23
C TYR A 350 25.94 18.76 22.94
N PRO A 351 24.62 18.78 23.21
CA PRO A 351 23.97 19.92 23.87
C PRO A 351 24.65 20.33 25.18
N LYS A 352 25.15 19.35 25.94
CA LYS A 352 25.81 19.58 27.23
C LYS A 352 27.13 20.35 27.09
N ASP A 353 27.83 20.22 25.95
CA ASP A 353 29.12 20.88 25.72
C ASP A 353 28.96 22.39 25.51
N THR A 354 27.79 22.81 25.02
CA THR A 354 27.46 24.22 24.76
C THR A 354 26.44 24.81 25.74
N TRP A 355 26.06 24.04 26.77
CA TRP A 355 24.99 24.43 27.69
C TRP A 355 25.44 25.56 28.62
N GLU A 356 24.65 26.63 28.71
CA GLU A 356 24.93 27.76 29.59
C GLU A 356 23.80 27.94 30.61
N ASP A 357 24.12 27.92 31.92
CA ASP A 357 23.14 28.05 33.02
C ASP A 357 22.35 29.37 33.01
N ARG A 358 22.88 30.41 32.36
CA ARG A 358 22.22 31.71 32.21
C ARG A 358 21.11 31.74 31.15
N ARG A 359 21.05 30.73 30.27
CA ARG A 359 20.02 30.58 29.24
C ARG A 359 18.92 29.67 29.74
N SER A 360 17.68 29.91 29.31
CA SER A 360 16.61 28.94 29.55
C SER A 360 16.90 27.62 28.82
N PRO A 361 16.31 26.49 29.25
CA PRO A 361 16.48 25.21 28.55
C PRO A 361 16.09 25.27 27.07
N ASN A 362 14.97 25.94 26.74
CA ASN A 362 14.55 26.19 25.36
C ASN A 362 15.64 26.93 24.56
N ALA A 363 16.18 28.02 25.10
CA ALA A 363 17.20 28.83 24.42
C ALA A 363 18.52 28.06 24.25
N ASN A 364 18.91 27.23 25.22
CA ASN A 364 20.08 26.37 25.11
C ASN A 364 19.91 25.34 23.98
N PHE A 365 18.80 24.62 23.97
CA PHE A 365 18.53 23.61 22.95
C PHE A 365 18.40 24.22 21.55
N GLU A 366 17.66 25.32 21.43
CA GLU A 366 17.52 26.07 20.19
C GLU A 366 18.87 26.54 19.64
N HIS A 367 19.70 27.15 20.50
CA HIS A 367 21.02 27.63 20.11
C HIS A 367 21.89 26.49 19.58
N TRP A 368 21.94 25.36 20.31
CA TRP A 368 22.68 24.18 19.88
C TRP A 368 22.14 23.63 18.54
N LEU A 369 20.83 23.44 18.41
CA LEU A 369 20.21 22.94 17.18
C LEU A 369 20.50 23.87 15.99
N ARG A 370 20.43 25.18 16.18
CA ARG A 370 20.72 26.15 15.14
C ARG A 370 22.19 26.11 14.73
N GLN A 371 23.12 26.28 15.67
CA GLN A 371 24.55 26.42 15.40
C GLN A 371 25.20 25.11 14.95
N GLU A 372 24.90 24.02 15.65
CA GLU A 372 25.60 22.75 15.47
C GLU A 372 24.93 21.86 14.42
N VAL A 373 23.61 21.98 14.22
CA VAL A 373 22.86 21.11 13.31
C VAL A 373 22.48 21.79 12.00
N LEU A 374 21.95 23.02 12.05
CA LEU A 374 21.38 23.68 10.86
C LEU A 374 22.40 24.55 10.10
N GLU A 375 23.20 25.36 10.78
CA GLU A 375 24.16 26.27 10.13
C GLU A 375 25.37 25.56 9.52
N LYS A 376 25.77 24.40 10.07
CA LYS A 376 26.90 23.60 9.58
C LYS A 376 26.61 22.78 8.32
N SER A 377 25.41 22.89 7.75
CA SER A 377 25.05 22.15 6.53
C SER A 377 23.97 22.87 5.71
N ASP A 378 24.21 22.99 4.40
CA ASP A 378 23.23 23.51 3.45
C ASP A 378 22.15 22.51 3.03
N LYS A 379 22.29 21.24 3.43
CA LYS A 379 21.28 20.21 3.17
C LYS A 379 20.07 20.37 4.11
N PRO A 380 18.83 20.24 3.58
CA PRO A 380 17.62 20.22 4.40
C PRO A 380 17.66 19.08 5.42
N LEU A 381 16.96 19.27 6.52
CA LEU A 381 16.81 18.32 7.62
C LEU A 381 15.32 17.99 7.83
N LEU A 382 14.99 16.72 7.64
CA LEU A 382 13.74 16.13 8.12
C LEU A 382 13.97 15.57 9.52
N TRP A 383 13.30 16.14 10.52
CA TRP A 383 13.24 15.56 11.86
C TRP A 383 11.87 14.95 12.10
N ALA A 384 11.83 13.61 12.03
CA ALA A 384 10.66 12.83 12.38
C ALA A 384 10.64 12.54 13.88
N ILE A 385 9.51 12.83 14.52
CA ILE A 385 9.24 12.59 15.94
C ILE A 385 8.07 11.60 16.00
N ASP A 386 8.31 10.45 16.61
CA ASP A 386 7.28 9.44 16.87
C ASP A 386 6.89 9.41 18.36
N GLU A 387 5.64 9.04 18.61
CA GLU A 387 5.05 8.97 19.96
C GLU A 387 5.15 10.30 20.72
N ALA A 388 4.93 11.41 20.01
CA ALA A 388 4.95 12.76 20.58
C ALA A 388 3.91 12.94 21.71
N ASP A 389 2.87 12.10 21.74
CA ASP A 389 1.84 12.09 22.79
C ASP A 389 2.42 11.89 24.20
N ARG A 390 3.64 11.32 24.33
CA ARG A 390 4.30 11.15 25.64
C ARG A 390 4.55 12.45 26.39
N LEU A 391 4.57 13.58 25.68
CA LEU A 391 4.76 14.91 26.28
C LEU A 391 3.45 15.56 26.73
N PHE A 392 2.29 15.06 26.32
CA PHE A 392 1.01 15.69 26.63
C PHE A 392 0.67 15.67 28.13
N ASP A 393 1.11 14.64 28.85
CA ASP A 393 0.92 14.51 30.29
C ASP A 393 2.13 15.04 31.09
N ARG A 394 3.02 15.83 30.48
CA ARG A 394 4.21 16.39 31.14
C ARG A 394 4.03 17.87 31.38
N ASP A 395 4.40 18.33 32.58
CA ASP A 395 4.28 19.74 32.98
C ASP A 395 5.00 20.69 32.02
N PHE A 396 6.15 20.25 31.48
CA PHE A 396 6.96 21.03 30.53
C PHE A 396 6.55 20.83 29.05
N GLY A 397 5.58 19.96 28.75
CA GLY A 397 5.23 19.60 27.36
C GLY A 397 4.81 20.80 26.51
N SER A 398 4.06 21.73 27.12
CA SER A 398 3.64 22.98 26.47
C SER A 398 4.82 23.87 26.06
N GLU A 399 5.90 23.90 26.84
CA GLU A 399 7.11 24.68 26.53
C GLU A 399 7.85 24.11 25.31
N VAL A 400 7.87 22.79 25.15
CA VAL A 400 8.48 22.10 24.00
C VAL A 400 7.69 22.39 22.73
N PHE A 401 6.36 22.23 22.78
CA PHE A 401 5.51 22.52 21.63
C PHE A 401 5.49 24.01 21.28
N GLY A 402 5.56 24.90 22.27
CA GLY A 402 5.75 26.33 22.07
C GLY A 402 7.04 26.63 21.30
N LEU A 403 8.14 25.96 21.64
CA LEU A 403 9.40 26.10 20.91
C LEU A 403 9.30 25.62 19.45
N PHE A 404 8.66 24.47 19.20
CA PHE A 404 8.46 23.98 17.83
C PHE A 404 7.62 24.96 16.97
N ARG A 405 6.63 25.62 17.58
CA ARG A 405 5.88 26.68 16.93
C ARG A 405 6.74 27.92 16.67
N ALA A 406 7.59 28.31 17.62
CA ALA A 406 8.48 29.46 17.45
C ALA A 406 9.35 29.32 16.20
N TRP A 407 9.93 28.14 15.95
CA TRP A 407 10.73 27.90 14.73
C TRP A 407 9.94 28.03 13.43
N HIS A 408 8.63 27.74 13.44
CA HIS A 408 7.76 28.01 12.30
C HIS A 408 7.60 29.49 12.04
N ASN A 409 7.44 30.29 13.10
CA ASN A 409 7.36 31.75 12.98
C ASN A 409 8.71 32.33 12.53
N ASP A 410 9.82 31.86 13.09
CA ASP A 410 11.17 32.32 12.74
C ASP A 410 11.47 32.10 11.27
N ARG A 411 11.05 30.96 10.72
CA ARG A 411 11.17 30.69 9.28
C ARG A 411 10.39 31.68 8.41
N ALA A 412 9.24 32.16 8.88
CA ALA A 412 8.47 33.18 8.14
C ALA A 412 9.14 34.56 8.20
N LEU A 413 9.83 34.86 9.30
CA LEU A 413 10.57 36.12 9.50
C LEU A 413 11.92 36.14 8.79
N ASP A 414 12.59 34.98 8.69
CA ASP A 414 13.88 34.80 8.03
C ASP A 414 13.83 33.60 7.06
N PRO A 415 13.24 33.79 5.85
CA PRO A 415 13.03 32.69 4.88
C PRO A 415 14.32 32.08 4.34
N ASP A 416 15.41 32.83 4.35
CA ASP A 416 16.74 32.37 3.90
C ASP A 416 17.58 31.85 5.07
N GLY A 417 17.08 31.98 6.30
CA GLY A 417 17.74 31.58 7.53
C GLY A 417 17.83 30.06 7.73
N PRO A 418 18.53 29.60 8.78
CA PRO A 418 18.77 28.17 9.04
C PRO A 418 17.48 27.36 9.24
N TRP A 419 16.46 27.96 9.85
CA TRP A 419 15.16 27.31 10.10
C TRP A 419 14.38 26.96 8.83
N SER A 420 14.67 27.63 7.71
CA SER A 420 14.08 27.31 6.40
C SER A 420 14.41 25.90 5.91
N ARG A 421 15.46 25.30 6.48
CA ARG A 421 15.99 23.98 6.14
C ARG A 421 15.39 22.87 7.01
N LEU A 422 14.64 23.22 8.07
CA LEU A 422 14.07 22.25 9.00
C LEU A 422 12.61 21.94 8.64
N THR A 423 12.32 20.64 8.50
CA THR A 423 10.96 20.08 8.47
C THR A 423 10.78 19.18 9.68
N LEU A 424 9.81 19.50 10.54
CA LEU A 424 9.37 18.68 11.66
C LEU A 424 8.21 17.78 11.20
N ALA A 425 8.37 16.46 11.29
CA ALA A 425 7.28 15.51 11.07
C ALA A 425 6.87 14.89 12.42
N ILE A 426 5.70 15.26 12.94
CA ILE A 426 5.26 14.89 14.29
C ILE A 426 4.14 13.86 14.19
N ALA A 427 4.40 12.62 14.61
CA ALA A 427 3.38 11.59 14.70
C ALA A 427 2.78 11.53 16.11
N TYR A 428 1.45 11.53 16.16
CA TYR A 428 0.70 11.53 17.41
C TYR A 428 -0.65 10.82 17.23
N ALA A 429 -1.11 10.18 18.30
CA ALA A 429 -2.32 9.37 18.34
C ALA A 429 -3.52 10.11 18.91
N THR A 430 -3.29 11.10 19.78
CA THR A 430 -4.36 11.80 20.47
C THR A 430 -4.79 13.09 19.79
N GLU A 431 -5.92 13.63 20.23
CA GLU A 431 -6.24 15.01 19.92
C GLU A 431 -5.37 15.94 20.76
N ALA A 432 -4.34 16.52 20.13
CA ALA A 432 -3.44 17.45 20.79
C ALA A 432 -4.17 18.60 21.50
N HIS A 433 -5.31 19.06 20.95
CA HIS A 433 -6.12 20.13 21.54
C HIS A 433 -6.73 19.79 22.91
N LEU A 434 -6.80 18.51 23.31
CA LEU A 434 -7.24 18.13 24.65
C LEU A 434 -6.20 18.42 25.74
N PHE A 435 -4.93 18.51 25.36
CA PHE A 435 -3.80 18.64 26.28
C PHE A 435 -3.09 19.98 26.18
N ILE A 436 -3.39 20.74 25.13
CA ILE A 436 -2.78 22.04 24.86
C ILE A 436 -3.70 23.13 25.41
N GLN A 437 -3.22 23.81 26.44
CA GLN A 437 -3.96 24.88 27.12
C GLN A 437 -4.24 26.09 26.21
N ASP A 438 -3.26 26.48 25.39
CA ASP A 438 -3.43 27.52 24.37
C ASP A 438 -3.07 26.95 22.99
N PRO A 439 -4.06 26.67 22.13
CA PRO A 439 -3.84 26.17 20.78
C PRO A 439 -2.90 27.05 19.94
N ASN A 440 -2.87 28.36 20.20
CA ASN A 440 -2.00 29.32 19.52
C ASN A 440 -0.55 29.28 20.00
N GLN A 441 -0.23 28.45 21.00
CA GLN A 441 1.13 28.22 21.50
C GLN A 441 1.65 26.83 21.16
N SER A 442 1.08 26.19 20.13
CA SER A 442 1.48 24.84 19.72
C SER A 442 1.62 24.70 18.21
N PRO A 443 2.31 23.67 17.70
CA PRO A 443 2.44 23.44 16.28
C PRO A 443 1.24 22.67 15.70
N PHE A 444 0.24 22.30 16.50
CA PHE A 444 -0.83 21.38 16.08
C PHE A 444 -1.99 22.03 15.32
N ASN A 445 -1.94 23.35 15.12
CA ASN A 445 -2.87 24.12 14.28
C ASN A 445 -2.19 24.76 13.06
N ILE A 446 -0.94 24.36 12.76
CA ILE A 446 -0.15 24.88 11.63
C ILE A 446 0.42 23.73 10.80
N GLY A 447 0.82 24.05 9.57
CA GLY A 447 1.51 23.12 8.68
C GLY A 447 0.59 22.12 7.99
N THR A 448 1.17 21.04 7.50
CA THR A 448 0.48 20.04 6.67
C THR A 448 -0.08 18.92 7.54
N HIS A 449 -1.38 18.68 7.45
CA HIS A 449 -2.07 17.62 8.21
C HIS A 449 -2.25 16.35 7.38
N ILE A 450 -1.75 15.23 7.91
CA ILE A 450 -1.87 13.90 7.31
C ILE A 450 -2.58 12.99 8.31
N THR A 451 -3.82 12.62 7.99
CA THR A 451 -4.63 11.73 8.84
C THR A 451 -4.62 10.32 8.29
N LEU A 452 -4.18 9.36 9.10
CA LEU A 452 -4.25 7.94 8.79
C LEU A 452 -5.64 7.38 9.14
N SER A 453 -6.33 6.91 8.11
CA SER A 453 -7.60 6.21 8.22
C SER A 453 -7.40 4.69 8.23
N ASP A 454 -8.47 3.98 8.62
CA ASP A 454 -8.57 2.54 8.44
C ASP A 454 -8.46 2.16 6.95
N PHE A 455 -8.05 0.93 6.67
CA PHE A 455 -7.96 0.45 5.30
C PHE A 455 -9.34 0.42 4.65
N THR A 456 -9.41 0.88 3.41
CA THR A 456 -10.57 0.67 2.55
C THR A 456 -10.69 -0.80 2.16
N ARG A 457 -11.85 -1.19 1.62
CA ARG A 457 -12.04 -2.54 1.05
C ARG A 457 -10.97 -2.91 0.02
N HIS A 458 -10.57 -1.96 -0.83
CA HIS A 458 -9.51 -2.18 -1.82
C HIS A 458 -8.13 -2.39 -1.19
N GLN A 459 -7.81 -1.64 -0.14
CA GLN A 459 -6.56 -1.82 0.61
C GLN A 459 -6.52 -3.14 1.39
N THR A 460 -7.65 -3.56 1.96
CA THR A 460 -7.79 -4.88 2.58
C THR A 460 -7.68 -6.00 1.54
N ALA A 461 -8.24 -5.81 0.33
CA ALA A 461 -8.07 -6.74 -0.79
C ALA A 461 -6.61 -6.85 -1.23
N ASP A 462 -5.90 -5.71 -1.39
CA ASP A 462 -4.47 -5.68 -1.70
C ASP A 462 -3.66 -6.42 -0.62
N LEU A 463 -3.96 -6.19 0.66
CA LEU A 463 -3.27 -6.88 1.74
C LEU A 463 -3.58 -8.38 1.76
N ASN A 464 -4.83 -8.78 1.52
CA ASN A 464 -5.21 -10.18 1.37
C ASN A 464 -4.41 -10.83 0.23
N GLN A 465 -4.33 -10.17 -0.92
CA GLN A 465 -3.49 -10.61 -2.03
C GLN A 465 -2.04 -10.79 -1.56
N ARG A 466 -1.41 -9.80 -0.92
CA ARG A 466 -0.01 -9.91 -0.44
C ARG A 466 0.24 -11.10 0.50
N HIS A 467 -0.79 -11.62 1.16
CA HIS A 467 -0.76 -12.82 2.01
C HIS A 467 -1.09 -14.13 1.28
N GLY A 468 -1.10 -14.16 -0.05
CA GLY A 468 -1.45 -15.38 -0.83
C GLY A 468 -2.95 -15.56 -1.02
N ALA A 469 -3.75 -14.49 -0.88
CA ALA A 469 -5.20 -14.51 -1.04
C ALA A 469 -5.93 -15.62 -0.23
N PRO A 470 -5.70 -15.74 1.09
CA PRO A 470 -6.35 -16.76 1.92
C PRO A 470 -7.88 -16.60 2.00
N LEU A 471 -8.40 -15.43 1.66
CA LEU A 471 -9.83 -15.15 1.54
C LEU A 471 -10.22 -15.01 0.07
N ARG A 472 -11.32 -15.64 -0.33
CA ARG A 472 -11.92 -15.45 -1.65
C ARG A 472 -12.52 -14.06 -1.80
N GLU A 473 -12.46 -13.53 -3.02
CA GLU A 473 -13.16 -12.27 -3.34
C GLU A 473 -14.68 -12.43 -3.19
N GLY A 474 -15.37 -11.30 -2.99
CA GLY A 474 -16.81 -11.29 -2.75
C GLY A 474 -17.16 -11.48 -1.27
N ALA A 475 -17.91 -12.53 -0.95
CA ALA A 475 -18.54 -12.69 0.37
C ALA A 475 -17.54 -12.88 1.51
N GLU A 476 -16.48 -13.67 1.31
CA GLU A 476 -15.50 -13.95 2.38
C GLU A 476 -14.71 -12.68 2.75
N LEU A 477 -14.12 -12.00 1.76
CA LEU A 477 -13.39 -10.76 1.98
C LEU A 477 -14.29 -9.65 2.57
N LEU A 478 -15.56 -9.57 2.14
CA LEU A 478 -16.52 -8.62 2.69
C LEU A 478 -16.87 -8.94 4.15
N GLY A 479 -17.07 -10.20 4.50
CA GLY A 479 -17.32 -10.65 5.87
C GLY A 479 -16.14 -10.34 6.78
N PHE A 480 -14.92 -10.63 6.32
CA PHE A 480 -13.69 -10.30 7.03
C PHE A 480 -13.51 -8.79 7.23
N TYR A 481 -13.79 -7.99 6.18
CA TYR A 481 -13.75 -6.54 6.28
C TYR A 481 -14.76 -5.99 7.28
N ARG A 482 -16.00 -6.50 7.27
CA ARG A 482 -17.06 -6.07 8.20
C ARG A 482 -16.69 -6.37 9.65
N LEU A 483 -16.12 -7.55 9.90
CA LEU A 483 -15.68 -7.96 11.23
C LEU A 483 -14.62 -7.02 11.80
N LEU A 484 -13.62 -6.63 10.99
CA LEU A 484 -12.43 -5.92 11.47
C LEU A 484 -12.42 -4.41 11.17
N GLY A 485 -13.38 -3.92 10.39
CA GLY A 485 -13.54 -2.49 10.05
C GLY A 485 -12.36 -1.89 9.28
N GLY A 486 -11.51 -2.71 8.64
CA GLY A 486 -10.30 -2.22 7.95
C GLY A 486 -9.17 -1.78 8.89
N GLN A 487 -9.27 -1.99 10.21
CA GLN A 487 -8.24 -1.60 11.17
C GLN A 487 -6.89 -2.27 10.80
N PRO A 488 -5.80 -1.50 10.50
CA PRO A 488 -4.60 -2.06 9.87
C PRO A 488 -3.92 -3.21 10.63
N TYR A 489 -3.84 -3.12 11.96
CA TYR A 489 -3.28 -4.17 12.81
C TYR A 489 -4.18 -5.41 12.86
N LEU A 490 -5.49 -5.25 13.04
CA LEU A 490 -6.45 -6.36 13.09
C LEU A 490 -6.49 -7.09 11.75
N VAL A 491 -6.53 -6.36 10.63
CA VAL A 491 -6.51 -6.94 9.29
C VAL A 491 -5.24 -7.77 9.10
N ARG A 492 -4.07 -7.24 9.43
CA ARG A 492 -2.80 -7.97 9.30
C ARG A 492 -2.76 -9.21 10.19
N ARG A 493 -3.19 -9.11 11.46
CA ARG A 493 -3.34 -10.26 12.37
C ARG A 493 -4.27 -11.31 11.79
N GLY A 494 -5.43 -10.86 11.32
CA GLY A 494 -6.44 -11.70 10.70
C GLY A 494 -5.85 -12.54 9.59
N LEU A 495 -5.19 -11.89 8.64
CA LEU A 495 -4.55 -12.54 7.49
C LEU A 495 -3.40 -13.47 7.88
N ASN A 496 -2.53 -13.09 8.83
CA ASN A 496 -1.49 -14.01 9.32
C ASN A 496 -2.08 -15.32 9.84
N VAL A 497 -3.12 -15.26 10.68
CA VAL A 497 -3.75 -16.47 11.24
C VAL A 497 -4.43 -17.30 10.15
N LEU A 498 -5.05 -16.65 9.16
CA LEU A 498 -5.65 -17.35 8.03
C LEU A 498 -4.61 -18.09 7.18
N VAL A 499 -3.39 -17.56 7.07
CA VAL A 499 -2.28 -18.22 6.39
C VAL A 499 -1.67 -19.35 7.24
N GLU A 500 -1.44 -19.11 8.54
CA GLU A 500 -0.78 -20.07 9.45
C GLU A 500 -1.64 -21.28 9.77
N GLN A 501 -2.90 -21.03 10.13
CA GLN A 501 -3.81 -22.05 10.67
C GLN A 501 -4.79 -22.57 9.61
N ARG A 502 -4.95 -21.85 8.49
CA ARG A 502 -5.88 -22.14 7.40
C ARG A 502 -7.31 -22.51 7.82
N PRO A 503 -7.93 -21.82 8.81
CA PRO A 503 -9.33 -22.05 9.13
C PRO A 503 -10.22 -21.50 8.01
N SER A 504 -11.44 -22.02 7.92
CA SER A 504 -12.49 -21.33 7.17
C SER A 504 -12.81 -19.96 7.80
N LEU A 505 -13.41 -19.05 7.02
CA LEU A 505 -13.83 -17.74 7.56
C LEU A 505 -14.85 -17.88 8.71
N ASP A 506 -15.73 -18.88 8.66
CA ASP A 506 -16.72 -19.14 9.70
C ASP A 506 -16.04 -19.58 11.01
N GLU A 507 -15.07 -20.50 10.94
CA GLU A 507 -14.27 -20.93 12.08
C GLU A 507 -13.43 -19.78 12.65
N PHE A 508 -12.82 -18.98 11.77
CA PHE A 508 -12.07 -17.79 12.17
C PHE A 508 -12.96 -16.81 12.95
N THR A 509 -14.15 -16.53 12.43
CA THR A 509 -15.11 -15.59 13.02
C THR A 509 -15.63 -16.11 14.36
N ALA A 510 -15.96 -17.40 14.45
CA ALA A 510 -16.40 -18.03 15.70
C ALA A 510 -15.34 -17.96 16.81
N ARG A 511 -14.05 -18.02 16.44
CA ARG A 511 -12.93 -17.90 17.38
C ARG A 511 -12.49 -16.45 17.63
N ALA A 512 -12.86 -15.48 16.78
CA ALA A 512 -12.32 -14.13 16.80
C ALA A 512 -12.53 -13.39 18.14
N VAL A 513 -13.66 -13.65 18.82
CA VAL A 513 -14.06 -13.04 20.09
C VAL A 513 -13.70 -13.88 21.33
N GLN A 514 -13.01 -15.01 21.15
CA GLN A 514 -12.58 -15.84 22.28
C GLN A 514 -11.34 -15.23 22.94
N ASP A 515 -11.20 -15.44 24.25
CA ASP A 515 -10.06 -14.91 25.01
C ASP A 515 -8.75 -15.56 24.55
N ASP A 516 -8.72 -16.85 24.26
CA ASP A 516 -7.60 -17.55 23.62
C ASP A 516 -7.66 -17.54 22.09
N GLY A 517 -8.60 -16.76 21.55
CA GLY A 517 -8.85 -16.60 20.14
C GLY A 517 -7.77 -15.77 19.45
N PRO A 518 -7.89 -15.61 18.12
CA PRO A 518 -6.86 -14.95 17.34
C PRO A 518 -6.54 -13.52 17.84
N PHE A 519 -7.52 -12.78 18.35
CA PHE A 519 -7.34 -11.39 18.83
C PHE A 519 -7.25 -11.28 20.36
N GLY A 520 -7.17 -12.40 21.08
CA GLY A 520 -7.32 -12.48 22.52
C GLY A 520 -6.49 -11.49 23.34
N ASP A 521 -5.17 -11.42 23.09
CA ASP A 521 -4.27 -10.51 23.79
C ASP A 521 -4.61 -9.03 23.56
N HIS A 522 -5.04 -8.69 22.35
CA HIS A 522 -5.45 -7.33 22.01
C HIS A 522 -6.73 -6.95 22.73
N LEU A 523 -7.73 -7.82 22.66
CA LEU A 523 -9.05 -7.61 23.27
C LEU A 523 -8.97 -7.53 24.80
N ARG A 524 -8.19 -8.42 25.44
CA ARG A 524 -7.93 -8.34 26.89
C ARG A 524 -7.25 -7.06 27.31
N ARG A 525 -6.23 -6.59 26.57
CA ARG A 525 -5.55 -5.32 26.89
C ARG A 525 -6.50 -4.13 26.78
N MET A 526 -7.38 -4.14 25.78
CA MET A 526 -8.43 -3.13 25.65
C MET A 526 -9.38 -3.17 26.85
N LEU A 527 -9.89 -4.36 27.19
CA LEU A 527 -10.80 -4.52 28.33
C LEU A 527 -10.14 -4.06 29.64
N MET A 528 -8.90 -4.47 29.90
CA MET A 528 -8.14 -4.04 31.09
C MET A 528 -7.94 -2.53 31.13
N MET A 529 -7.73 -1.87 29.98
CA MET A 529 -7.62 -0.42 29.90
C MET A 529 -8.95 0.26 30.26
N LEU A 530 -10.07 -0.24 29.73
CA LEU A 530 -11.40 0.27 30.04
C LEU A 530 -11.78 0.02 31.51
N SER A 531 -11.50 -1.15 32.07
CA SER A 531 -11.82 -1.48 33.46
C SER A 531 -11.05 -0.67 34.50
N ARG A 532 -9.94 -0.01 34.12
CA ARG A 532 -9.18 0.89 35.01
C ARG A 532 -9.78 2.29 35.11
N ASP A 533 -10.73 2.62 34.24
CA ASP A 533 -11.36 3.94 34.16
C ASP A 533 -12.88 3.78 34.12
N ALA A 534 -13.52 3.94 35.28
CA ALA A 534 -14.96 3.74 35.42
C ALA A 534 -15.78 4.65 34.48
N GLY A 535 -15.30 5.86 34.20
CA GLY A 535 -15.96 6.76 33.27
C GLY A 535 -15.94 6.23 31.84
N LEU A 536 -14.77 5.81 31.34
CA LEU A 536 -14.67 5.21 30.01
C LEU A 536 -15.43 3.89 29.90
N TYR A 537 -15.45 3.09 30.98
CA TYR A 537 -16.24 1.86 31.05
C TYR A 537 -17.73 2.12 30.80
N ASP A 538 -18.32 3.08 31.53
CA ASP A 538 -19.75 3.40 31.42
C ASP A 538 -20.09 4.00 30.04
N ILE A 539 -19.19 4.80 29.48
CA ILE A 539 -19.37 5.38 28.14
C ILE A 539 -19.37 4.29 27.07
N VAL A 540 -18.44 3.33 27.13
CA VAL A 540 -18.41 2.22 26.18
C VAL A 540 -19.65 1.32 26.35
N ARG A 541 -20.13 1.12 27.58
CA ARG A 541 -21.40 0.43 27.84
C ARG A 541 -22.60 1.18 27.23
N GLY A 542 -22.61 2.51 27.31
CA GLY A 542 -23.62 3.35 26.65
C GLY A 542 -23.57 3.24 25.12
N LEU A 543 -22.38 3.27 24.52
CA LEU A 543 -22.18 3.08 23.07
C LEU A 543 -22.72 1.73 22.58
N LEU A 544 -22.56 0.68 23.38
CA LEU A 544 -23.14 -0.64 23.09
C LEU A 544 -24.67 -0.67 23.10
N GLN A 545 -25.28 0.32 23.73
CA GLN A 545 -26.72 0.54 23.81
C GLN A 545 -27.17 1.67 22.87
N GLU A 546 -26.35 2.00 21.86
CA GLU A 546 -26.59 3.05 20.86
C GLU A 546 -26.73 4.46 21.45
N GLN A 547 -26.12 4.71 22.62
CA GLN A 547 -26.02 6.05 23.19
C GLN A 547 -24.73 6.73 22.69
N PRO A 548 -24.80 8.00 22.22
CA PRO A 548 -23.60 8.71 21.79
C PRO A 548 -22.66 8.99 22.96
N CYS A 549 -21.39 9.29 22.66
CA CYS A 549 -20.44 9.75 23.67
C CYS A 549 -20.97 11.01 24.38
N PRO A 550 -20.87 11.12 25.72
CA PRO A 550 -21.49 12.22 26.47
C PRO A 550 -20.71 13.53 26.38
N ASP A 551 -19.39 13.47 26.10
CA ASP A 551 -18.52 14.63 26.08
C ASP A 551 -17.35 14.47 25.08
N PHE A 552 -16.80 15.60 24.66
CA PHE A 552 -15.74 15.66 23.65
C PHE A 552 -14.45 14.99 24.12
N ALA A 553 -14.08 15.17 25.39
CA ALA A 553 -12.81 14.65 25.91
C ALA A 553 -12.80 13.12 25.89
N SER A 554 -13.89 12.50 26.35
CA SER A 554 -14.05 11.05 26.35
C SER A 554 -14.13 10.46 24.94
N PHE A 555 -14.90 11.08 24.03
CA PHE A 555 -14.99 10.66 22.62
C PHE A 555 -13.61 10.58 21.99
N TYR A 556 -12.84 11.66 22.08
CA TYR A 556 -11.52 11.74 21.47
C TYR A 556 -10.51 10.84 22.15
N ARG A 557 -10.56 10.67 23.48
CA ARG A 557 -9.71 9.71 24.21
C ARG A 557 -9.95 8.27 23.72
N LEU A 558 -11.20 7.85 23.55
CA LEU A 558 -11.55 6.52 23.02
C LEU A 558 -11.17 6.36 21.54
N ARG A 559 -11.35 7.40 20.72
CA ARG A 559 -10.94 7.42 19.31
C ARG A 559 -9.42 7.27 19.16
N SER A 560 -8.67 7.97 20.00
CA SER A 560 -7.20 7.94 20.02
C SER A 560 -6.66 6.59 20.47
N ALA A 561 -7.30 5.99 21.48
CA ALA A 561 -7.06 4.61 21.90
C ALA A 561 -7.42 3.58 20.81
N GLY A 562 -8.17 3.99 19.80
CA GLY A 562 -8.58 3.18 18.67
C GLY A 562 -9.77 2.27 18.94
N VAL A 563 -10.55 2.55 19.99
CA VAL A 563 -11.76 1.81 20.40
C VAL A 563 -12.99 2.29 19.63
N VAL A 564 -13.09 3.61 19.44
CA VAL A 564 -14.23 4.30 18.80
C VAL A 564 -13.82 4.89 17.45
N ALA A 565 -14.78 4.95 16.53
CA ALA A 565 -14.72 5.67 15.27
C ALA A 565 -15.91 6.65 15.15
N GLY A 566 -15.86 7.55 14.17
CA GLY A 566 -16.86 8.61 13.95
C GLY A 566 -16.21 9.96 13.67
N GLU A 567 -16.91 10.84 12.95
CA GLU A 567 -16.46 12.21 12.70
C GLU A 567 -16.80 13.15 13.87
N SER A 568 -17.91 12.88 14.56
CA SER A 568 -18.37 13.63 15.74
C SER A 568 -18.80 12.70 16.89
N MET A 569 -19.21 13.29 18.02
CA MET A 569 -19.73 12.55 19.18
C MET A 569 -21.07 11.86 18.85
N GLU A 570 -21.91 12.52 18.06
CA GLU A 570 -23.22 12.02 17.64
C GLU A 570 -23.09 10.82 16.69
N GLU A 571 -22.03 10.80 15.88
CA GLU A 571 -21.72 9.70 14.95
C GLU A 571 -20.78 8.65 15.56
N SER A 572 -20.51 8.74 16.87
CA SER A 572 -19.58 7.86 17.54
C SER A 572 -20.11 6.43 17.63
N HIS A 573 -19.27 5.47 17.26
CA HIS A 573 -19.58 4.05 17.32
C HIS A 573 -18.32 3.23 17.61
N LEU A 574 -18.48 2.01 18.11
CA LEU A 574 -17.34 1.10 18.23
C LEU A 574 -16.73 0.85 16.85
N ARG A 575 -15.40 0.88 16.79
CA ARG A 575 -14.66 0.94 15.52
C ARG A 575 -14.93 -0.23 14.57
N CYS A 576 -15.23 -1.41 15.10
CA CYS A 576 -15.50 -2.59 14.28
C CYS A 576 -16.39 -3.60 15.01
N GLU A 577 -17.05 -4.47 14.25
CA GLU A 577 -17.95 -5.51 14.75
C GLU A 577 -17.25 -6.46 15.75
N LEU A 578 -15.97 -6.75 15.58
CA LEU A 578 -15.17 -7.52 16.54
C LEU A 578 -15.23 -6.92 17.95
N TYR A 579 -15.08 -5.59 18.06
CA TYR A 579 -15.12 -4.90 19.35
C TYR A 579 -16.52 -4.91 19.92
N THR A 580 -17.54 -4.69 19.09
CA THR A 580 -18.94 -4.77 19.51
C THR A 580 -19.25 -6.14 20.13
N LEU A 581 -18.96 -7.23 19.42
CA LEU A 581 -19.26 -8.58 19.89
C LEU A 581 -18.49 -8.94 21.17
N TYR A 582 -17.20 -8.59 21.24
CA TYR A 582 -16.39 -8.87 22.43
C TYR A 582 -16.87 -8.05 23.64
N LEU A 583 -17.02 -6.73 23.48
CA LEU A 583 -17.37 -5.85 24.60
C LEU A 583 -18.81 -6.06 25.07
N GLN A 584 -19.75 -6.43 24.18
CA GLN A 584 -21.10 -6.84 24.59
C GLN A 584 -21.07 -8.02 25.57
N LYS A 585 -20.25 -9.04 25.30
CA LYS A 585 -20.13 -10.21 26.17
C LYS A 585 -19.58 -9.88 27.56
N HIS A 586 -18.77 -8.82 27.68
CA HIS A 586 -18.01 -8.52 28.90
C HIS A 586 -18.55 -7.30 29.68
N LEU A 587 -19.30 -6.41 29.05
CA LEU A 587 -19.75 -5.14 29.65
C LEU A 587 -21.27 -5.05 29.84
N LEU A 588 -22.05 -5.89 29.14
CA LEU A 588 -23.50 -6.05 29.31
C LEU A 588 -23.79 -7.37 30.00
#